data_AF-A0A1W9M7E8-F1
#
_entry.id   AF-A0A1W9M7E8-F1
#
_cell.length_a   1.000
_cell.length_b   1.000
_cell.length_c   1.000
_cell.angle_alpha   90.00
_cell.angle_beta   90.00
_cell.angle_gamma   90.00
#
_symmetry.space_group_name_H-M   'P 1'
#
loop_
_entity.id
_entity.type
_entity.pdbx_description
1 polymer ?
#
loop_
_entity_poly.entity_id
_entity_poly.type
_entity_poly.pdbx_seq_one_letter_code
_entity_poly.pdbx_strand_id
1 'polypeptide(L)'
;MEAIMKIWKNLRPENIFLNAELPDKDAVLRFVADACVRNRIVSEGDALYNGLRQREQSMSTGIGDGIAFPHSTHPEAADAAVLLIRPSKPLEFESIDSLPVGIILAIVIPEHQTALHLQILGGIARLCKNREILRTIREARDSESLWEFIRNLEEKMAFH
;
A
#
# COMPACT_ATOMS: atom_id res chain seq x y z
N MET A 1 5.27 -16.09 -20.90
CA MET A 1 4.25 -15.28 -20.21
C MET A 1 4.66 -15.21 -18.76
N GLU A 2 5.17 -14.07 -18.31
CA GLU A 2 5.54 -13.89 -16.91
C GLU A 2 4.27 -13.90 -16.07
N ALA A 3 4.26 -14.65 -14.96
CA ALA A 3 3.07 -14.76 -14.14
C ALA A 3 2.68 -13.39 -13.58
N ILE A 4 1.42 -13.01 -13.79
CA ILE A 4 0.87 -11.76 -13.29
C ILE A 4 0.94 -11.76 -11.75
N MET A 5 1.68 -10.81 -11.18
CA MET A 5 1.71 -10.56 -9.73
C MET A 5 0.31 -10.20 -9.24
N LYS A 6 -0.21 -10.90 -8.22
CA LYS A 6 -1.54 -10.69 -7.64
C LYS A 6 -1.39 -10.05 -6.27
N ILE A 7 -1.85 -8.82 -6.10
CA ILE A 7 -1.63 -8.03 -4.88
C ILE A 7 -2.38 -8.60 -3.68
N TRP A 8 -3.53 -9.24 -3.88
CA TRP A 8 -4.27 -9.89 -2.80
C TRP A 8 -3.46 -10.94 -2.03
N LYS A 9 -2.37 -11.47 -2.60
CA LYS A 9 -1.48 -12.42 -1.92
C LYS A 9 -0.61 -11.78 -0.83
N ASN A 10 -0.32 -10.48 -0.97
CA ASN A 10 0.48 -9.71 -0.01
C ASN A 10 -0.37 -8.71 0.79
N LEU A 11 -1.59 -8.45 0.36
CA LEU A 11 -2.60 -7.68 1.11
C LEU A 11 -3.44 -8.64 1.94
N ARG A 12 -3.60 -8.35 3.23
CA ARG A 12 -4.51 -9.09 4.13
C ARG A 12 -5.65 -8.19 4.60
N PRO A 13 -6.83 -8.73 4.98
CA PRO A 13 -7.91 -7.91 5.52
C PRO A 13 -7.49 -7.05 6.71
N GLU A 14 -6.67 -7.57 7.63
CA GLU A 14 -6.15 -6.81 8.78
C GLU A 14 -5.18 -5.66 8.41
N ASN A 15 -4.72 -5.63 7.16
CA ASN A 15 -3.87 -4.58 6.58
C ASN A 15 -4.67 -3.55 5.76
N ILE A 16 -6.01 -3.61 5.80
CA ILE A 16 -6.89 -2.65 5.14
C ILE A 16 -7.47 -1.70 6.18
N PHE A 17 -7.10 -0.43 6.08
CA PHE A 17 -7.48 0.63 7.00
C PHE A 17 -8.38 1.63 6.29
N LEU A 18 -9.66 1.63 6.65
CA LEU A 18 -10.67 2.51 6.06
C LEU A 18 -10.96 3.68 7.01
N ASN A 19 -11.05 4.89 6.45
CA ASN A 19 -11.35 6.13 7.17
C ASN A 19 -10.32 6.46 8.26
N ALA A 20 -9.03 6.18 8.02
CA ALA A 20 -7.97 6.49 8.96
C ALA A 20 -7.83 8.02 9.14
N GLU A 21 -7.79 8.49 10.39
CA GLU A 21 -7.56 9.91 10.68
C GLU A 21 -6.05 10.21 10.65
N LEU A 22 -5.58 10.72 9.53
CA LEU A 22 -4.17 10.99 9.27
C LEU A 22 -4.03 12.46 8.84
N PRO A 23 -3.43 13.33 9.69
CA PRO A 23 -3.39 14.77 9.43
C PRO A 23 -2.43 15.16 8.30
N ASP A 24 -1.38 14.37 8.10
CA ASP A 24 -0.32 14.67 7.13
C ASP A 24 0.41 13.40 6.66
N LYS A 25 1.35 13.61 5.75
CA LYS A 25 2.19 12.57 5.18
C LYS A 25 3.04 11.82 6.21
N ASP A 26 3.61 12.51 7.20
CA ASP A 26 4.46 11.87 8.20
C ASP A 26 3.66 10.92 9.09
N ALA A 27 2.44 11.32 9.45
CA ALA A 27 1.48 10.48 10.17
C ALA A 27 1.11 9.22 9.38
N VAL A 28 1.02 9.28 8.04
CA VAL A 28 0.84 8.08 7.21
C VAL A 28 2.02 7.12 7.37
N LEU A 29 3.26 7.62 7.29
CA LEU A 29 4.45 6.77 7.39
C LEU A 29 4.56 6.13 8.78
N ARG A 30 4.27 6.89 9.84
CA ARG A 30 4.23 6.37 11.21
C ARG A 30 3.13 5.33 11.38
N PHE A 31 1.94 5.60 10.85
CA PHE A 31 0.81 4.68 10.89
C PHE A 31 1.13 3.35 10.21
N VAL A 32 1.82 3.36 9.06
CA VAL A 32 2.27 2.13 8.37
C VAL A 32 3.18 1.32 9.30
N ALA A 33 4.16 1.96 9.95
CA ALA A 33 5.06 1.28 10.87
C ALA A 33 4.32 0.67 12.07
N ASP A 34 3.43 1.43 12.71
CA ASP A 34 2.63 0.96 13.84
C ASP A 34 1.69 -0.19 13.46
N ALA A 35 1.07 -0.11 12.28
CA ALA A 35 0.24 -1.19 11.76
C ALA A 35 1.06 -2.46 11.53
N CYS A 36 2.30 -2.34 11.04
CA CYS A 36 3.18 -3.48 10.83
C CYS A 36 3.60 -4.14 12.16
N VAL A 37 3.85 -3.36 13.22
CA VAL A 37 4.09 -3.90 14.57
C VAL A 37 2.86 -4.63 15.09
N ARG A 38 1.69 -3.97 15.05
CA ARG A 38 0.42 -4.56 15.52
C ARG A 38 0.10 -5.88 14.83
N ASN A 39 0.37 -5.96 13.52
CA ASN A 39 0.09 -7.13 12.70
C ASN A 39 1.27 -8.11 12.64
N ARG A 40 2.29 -7.92 13.48
CA ARG A 40 3.47 -8.79 13.64
C ARG A 40 4.26 -9.02 12.34
N ILE A 41 4.29 -8.01 11.47
CA ILE A 41 5.16 -7.96 10.28
C ILE A 41 6.59 -7.61 10.70
N VAL A 42 6.73 -6.75 11.70
CA VAL A 42 7.99 -6.37 12.35
C VAL A 42 7.78 -6.34 13.86
N SER A 43 8.85 -6.43 14.64
CA SER A 43 8.79 -6.35 16.11
C SER A 43 8.74 -4.91 16.62
N GLU A 44 9.47 -4.00 15.97
CA GLU A 44 9.59 -2.58 16.33
C GLU A 44 9.36 -1.67 15.12
N GLY A 45 8.69 -0.53 15.34
CA GLY A 45 8.23 0.34 14.25
C GLY A 45 9.25 1.40 13.80
N ASP A 46 10.18 1.79 14.65
CA ASP A 46 11.03 2.97 14.42
C ASP A 46 11.96 2.80 13.22
N ALA A 47 12.56 1.63 13.05
CA ALA A 47 13.43 1.34 11.91
C ALA A 47 12.65 1.40 10.59
N LEU A 48 11.46 0.79 10.55
CA LEU A 48 10.58 0.82 9.38
C LEU A 48 10.10 2.24 9.06
N TYR A 49 9.66 3.00 10.07
CA TYR A 49 9.27 4.41 9.90
C TYR A 49 10.41 5.24 9.31
N ASN A 50 11.63 5.10 9.85
CA ASN A 50 12.79 5.82 9.35
C ASN A 50 13.13 5.44 7.90
N GLY A 51 13.03 4.15 7.55
CA GLY A 51 13.23 3.67 6.18
C GLY A 51 12.19 4.24 5.20
N LEU A 52 10.92 4.26 5.59
CA LEU A 52 9.83 4.88 4.82
C LEU A 52 10.07 6.38 4.63
N ARG A 53 10.44 7.08 5.71
CA ARG A 53 10.71 8.53 5.70
C ARG A 53 11.90 8.88 4.82
N GLN A 54 12.99 8.13 4.91
CA GLN A 54 14.16 8.33 4.05
C GLN A 54 13.81 8.12 2.57
N ARG A 55 12.99 7.10 2.27
CA ARG A 55 12.51 6.86 0.90
C ARG A 55 11.66 8.02 0.40
N GLU A 56 10.71 8.49 1.20
CA GLU A 56 9.81 9.59 0.84
C GLU A 56 10.58 10.91 0.63
N GLN A 57 11.57 11.20 1.46
CA GLN A 57 12.42 12.40 1.34
C GLN A 57 13.28 12.42 0.08
N SER A 58 13.65 11.25 -0.45
CA SER A 58 14.45 11.16 -1.68
C SER A 58 13.65 11.61 -2.90
N MET A 59 12.37 11.23 -2.94
CA MET A 59 11.39 11.64 -3.95
C MET A 59 10.01 11.20 -3.44
N SER A 60 9.02 12.08 -3.58
CA SER A 60 7.64 11.77 -3.19
C SER A 60 7.17 10.43 -3.75
N THR A 61 6.49 9.64 -2.92
CA THR A 61 5.82 8.41 -3.37
C THR A 61 4.37 8.64 -3.77
N GLY A 62 3.90 9.90 -3.77
CA GLY A 62 2.65 10.31 -4.41
C GLY A 62 2.78 10.31 -5.92
N ILE A 63 2.19 9.30 -6.57
CA ILE A 63 2.35 9.05 -8.01
C ILE A 63 1.32 9.76 -8.89
N GLY A 64 0.41 10.49 -8.26
CA GLY A 64 -0.72 11.17 -8.90
C GLY A 64 -2.01 10.37 -8.86
N ASP A 65 -3.08 10.93 -9.45
CA ASP A 65 -4.44 10.40 -9.44
C ASP A 65 -5.02 10.16 -8.02
N GLY A 66 -4.47 10.87 -7.03
CA GLY A 66 -4.79 10.75 -5.62
C GLY A 66 -4.28 9.46 -4.96
N ILE A 67 -3.15 8.92 -5.46
CA ILE A 67 -2.57 7.65 -5.03
C ILE A 67 -1.11 7.82 -4.57
N ALA A 68 -0.71 7.13 -3.49
CA ALA A 68 0.68 7.04 -3.06
C ALA A 68 1.12 5.60 -2.75
N PHE A 69 2.41 5.31 -2.96
CA PHE A 69 3.03 4.01 -2.69
C PHE A 69 4.23 4.10 -1.72
N PRO A 70 4.05 4.47 -0.43
CA PRO A 70 5.15 4.47 0.52
C PRO A 70 5.75 3.07 0.65
N HIS A 71 7.06 2.92 0.57
CA HIS A 71 7.67 1.59 0.61
C HIS A 71 9.04 1.60 1.28
N SER A 72 9.36 0.50 1.95
CA SER A 72 10.68 0.29 2.55
C SER A 72 11.00 -1.20 2.67
N THR A 73 12.29 -1.51 2.75
CA THR A 73 12.76 -2.85 3.11
C THR A 73 12.93 -2.96 4.62
N HIS A 74 12.74 -4.15 5.17
CA HIS A 74 13.00 -4.40 6.60
C HIS A 74 13.58 -5.81 6.81
N PRO A 75 14.62 -5.97 7.66
CA PRO A 75 15.27 -7.26 7.87
C PRO A 75 14.36 -8.29 8.58
N GLU A 76 13.44 -7.82 9.42
CA GLU A 76 12.51 -8.69 10.17
C GLU A 76 11.29 -9.13 9.35
N ALA A 77 11.01 -8.49 8.22
CA ALA A 77 9.87 -8.88 7.39
C ALA A 77 10.15 -10.27 6.80
N ALA A 78 9.33 -11.26 7.17
CA ALA A 78 9.46 -12.63 6.65
C ALA A 78 9.02 -12.72 5.17
N ASP A 79 7.95 -12.02 4.83
CA ASP A 79 7.36 -11.92 3.50
C ASP A 79 7.02 -10.46 3.19
N ALA A 80 6.82 -10.16 1.91
CA ALA A 80 6.33 -8.85 1.53
C ALA A 80 4.88 -8.64 1.98
N ALA A 81 4.61 -7.48 2.57
CA ALA A 81 3.30 -7.07 3.03
C ALA A 81 2.86 -5.80 2.29
N VAL A 82 1.59 -5.77 1.89
CA VAL A 82 0.91 -4.59 1.36
C VAL A 82 -0.13 -4.13 2.37
N LEU A 83 -0.16 -2.83 2.64
CA LEU A 83 -1.17 -2.16 3.44
C LEU A 83 -1.98 -1.24 2.54
N LEU A 84 -3.30 -1.31 2.63
CA LEU A 84 -4.20 -0.39 1.94
C LEU A 84 -4.79 0.57 2.96
N ILE A 85 -4.52 1.86 2.80
CA ILE A 85 -5.02 2.90 3.69
C ILE A 85 -5.86 3.87 2.87
N ARG A 86 -7.11 4.06 3.29
CA ARG A 86 -7.99 5.15 2.82
C ARG A 86 -8.18 6.13 3.98
N PRO A 87 -7.52 7.30 3.97
CA PRO A 87 -7.73 8.29 5.02
C PRO A 87 -9.17 8.82 5.01
N SER A 88 -9.64 9.35 6.14
CA SER A 88 -10.99 9.92 6.27
C SER A 88 -11.18 11.16 5.38
N LYS A 89 -10.07 11.84 5.05
CA LYS A 89 -10.01 12.94 4.07
C LYS A 89 -8.73 12.78 3.23
N PRO A 90 -8.75 13.12 1.93
CA PRO A 90 -7.53 13.23 1.15
C PRO A 90 -6.56 14.23 1.79
N LEU A 91 -5.26 13.93 1.75
CA LEU A 91 -4.22 14.74 2.40
C LEU A 91 -3.08 15.10 1.43
N GLU A 92 -2.41 16.21 1.71
CA GLU A 92 -1.27 16.67 0.91
C GLU A 92 -0.12 15.68 1.04
N PHE A 93 0.41 15.22 -0.10
CA PHE A 93 1.45 14.20 -0.14
C PHE A 93 2.65 14.63 -0.98
N GLU A 94 2.65 15.85 -1.53
CA GLU A 94 3.61 16.32 -2.53
C GLU A 94 3.61 15.42 -3.76
N SER A 95 2.41 15.02 -4.22
CA SER A 95 2.25 14.15 -5.38
C SER A 95 2.83 14.79 -6.64
N ILE A 96 3.24 13.97 -7.62
CA ILE A 96 3.80 14.45 -8.90
C ILE A 96 2.87 15.39 -9.68
N ASP A 97 1.55 15.24 -9.52
CA ASP A 97 0.50 16.06 -10.12
C ASP A 97 -0.06 17.13 -9.15
N SER A 98 0.53 17.24 -7.95
CA SER A 98 0.08 18.12 -6.86
C SER A 98 -1.36 17.86 -6.38
N LEU A 99 -1.94 16.69 -6.68
CA LEU A 99 -3.25 16.31 -6.16
C LEU A 99 -3.12 15.64 -4.79
N PRO A 100 -4.09 15.90 -3.87
CA PRO A 100 -4.11 15.26 -2.57
C PRO A 100 -4.37 13.75 -2.72
N VAL A 101 -3.78 12.97 -1.82
CA VAL A 101 -3.84 11.51 -1.83
C VAL A 101 -4.99 11.02 -0.97
N GLY A 102 -5.83 10.15 -1.55
CA GLY A 102 -6.95 9.49 -0.85
C GLY A 102 -6.85 7.96 -0.85
N ILE A 103 -5.85 7.38 -1.50
CA ILE A 103 -5.57 5.94 -1.49
C ILE A 103 -4.06 5.76 -1.34
N ILE A 104 -3.65 5.02 -0.31
CA ILE A 104 -2.26 4.72 -0.04
C ILE A 104 -2.10 3.21 -0.06
N LEU A 105 -1.17 2.70 -0.88
CA LEU A 105 -0.78 1.30 -0.93
C LEU A 105 0.67 1.18 -0.47
N ALA A 106 0.85 1.05 0.85
CA ALA A 106 2.18 0.97 1.44
C ALA A 106 2.75 -0.45 1.35
N ILE A 107 4.08 -0.56 1.25
CA ILE A 107 4.77 -1.83 0.96
C ILE A 107 5.93 -2.03 1.94
N VAL A 108 5.96 -3.16 2.62
CA VAL A 108 7.10 -3.61 3.43
C VAL A 108 7.68 -4.85 2.79
N ILE A 109 8.98 -4.85 2.53
CA ILE A 109 9.64 -5.90 1.73
C ILE A 109 10.79 -6.51 2.54
N PRO A 110 10.96 -7.83 2.55
CA PRO A 110 12.15 -8.46 3.13
C PRO A 110 13.42 -8.00 2.40
N GLU A 111 14.49 -7.66 3.14
CA GLU A 111 15.76 -7.21 2.53
C GLU A 111 16.37 -8.22 1.54
N HIS A 112 16.12 -9.51 1.75
CA HIS A 112 16.61 -10.57 0.88
C HIS A 112 15.76 -10.77 -0.40
N GLN A 113 14.66 -10.03 -0.55
CA GLN A 113 13.74 -10.13 -1.69
C GLN A 113 13.59 -8.80 -2.45
N THR A 114 14.69 -8.04 -2.62
CA THR A 114 14.66 -6.76 -3.34
C THR A 114 14.14 -6.86 -4.78
N ALA A 115 14.35 -7.99 -5.46
CA ALA A 115 13.78 -8.24 -6.79
C ALA A 115 12.24 -8.25 -6.80
N LEU A 116 11.61 -8.63 -5.68
CA LEU A 116 10.15 -8.64 -5.52
C LEU A 116 9.57 -7.22 -5.52
N HIS A 117 10.37 -6.21 -5.18
CA HIS A 117 9.95 -4.82 -5.07
C HIS A 117 9.28 -4.31 -6.35
N LEU A 118 9.98 -4.40 -7.48
CA LEU A 118 9.46 -3.92 -8.77
C LEU A 118 8.24 -4.72 -9.23
N GLN A 119 8.16 -6.00 -8.87
CA GLN A 119 7.01 -6.84 -9.21
C GLN A 119 5.75 -6.42 -8.44
N ILE A 120 5.88 -6.13 -7.14
CA ILE A 120 4.76 -5.62 -6.33
C ILE A 120 4.34 -4.24 -6.82
N LEU A 121 5.29 -3.33 -7.06
CA LEU A 121 4.99 -2.00 -7.61
C LEU A 121 4.27 -2.09 -8.96
N GLY A 122 4.69 -3.00 -9.85
CA GLY A 122 4.01 -3.26 -11.12
C GLY A 122 2.58 -3.78 -10.93
N GLY A 123 2.38 -4.71 -9.99
CA GLY A 123 1.05 -5.22 -9.64
C GLY A 123 0.13 -4.15 -9.07
N ILE A 124 0.63 -3.33 -8.16
CA ILE A 124 -0.08 -2.19 -7.56
C ILE A 124 -0.43 -1.15 -8.63
N ALA A 125 0.51 -0.80 -9.50
CA ALA A 125 0.27 0.15 -10.59
C ALA A 125 -0.84 -0.36 -11.54
N ARG A 126 -0.89 -1.67 -11.82
CA ARG A 126 -1.99 -2.25 -12.61
C ARG A 126 -3.32 -2.22 -11.86
N LEU A 127 -3.34 -2.57 -10.58
CA LEU A 127 -4.52 -2.47 -9.72
C LEU A 127 -5.09 -1.04 -9.77
N CYS A 128 -4.22 -0.04 -9.67
CA CYS A 128 -4.60 1.37 -9.70
C CYS A 128 -5.09 1.85 -11.08
N LYS A 129 -4.76 1.17 -12.18
CA LYS A 129 -5.33 1.49 -13.51
C LYS A 129 -6.77 1.01 -13.66
N ASN A 130 -7.23 0.10 -12.80
CA ASN A 130 -8.60 -0.41 -12.86
C ASN A 130 -9.56 0.54 -12.12
N ARG A 131 -10.41 1.23 -12.89
CA ARG A 131 -11.39 2.19 -12.36
C ARG A 131 -12.41 1.55 -11.42
N GLU A 132 -12.78 0.29 -11.65
CA GLU A 132 -13.71 -0.43 -10.79
C GLU A 132 -13.08 -0.66 -9.41
N ILE A 133 -11.82 -1.09 -9.37
CA ILE A 133 -11.10 -1.27 -8.10
C ILE A 133 -10.99 0.04 -7.33
N LEU A 134 -10.51 1.10 -7.98
CA LEU A 134 -10.37 2.40 -7.32
C LEU A 134 -11.72 2.93 -6.80
N ARG A 135 -12.81 2.72 -7.54
CA ARG A 135 -14.15 3.07 -7.08
C ARG A 135 -14.55 2.27 -5.85
N THR A 136 -14.38 0.94 -5.89
CA THR A 136 -14.70 0.07 -4.76
C THR A 136 -13.87 0.44 -3.53
N ILE A 137 -12.58 0.73 -3.67
CA ILE A 137 -11.74 1.21 -2.56
C ILE A 137 -12.32 2.50 -1.94
N ARG A 138 -12.74 3.46 -2.76
CA ARG A 138 -13.31 4.74 -2.27
C ARG A 138 -14.65 4.58 -1.56
N GLU A 139 -15.45 3.59 -1.95
CA GLU A 139 -16.81 3.36 -1.42
C GLU A 139 -16.86 2.30 -0.30
N ALA A 140 -15.79 1.50 -0.13
CA ALA A 140 -15.76 0.38 0.80
C ALA A 140 -16.09 0.78 2.25
N ARG A 141 -16.79 -0.10 2.97
CA ARG A 141 -17.13 0.09 4.38
C ARG A 141 -16.62 -1.02 5.28
N ASP A 142 -16.09 -2.07 4.67
CA ASP A 142 -15.66 -3.30 5.31
C ASP A 142 -14.36 -3.78 4.64
N SER A 143 -13.37 -4.12 5.46
CA SER A 143 -12.05 -4.54 4.99
C SER A 143 -12.09 -5.92 4.34
N GLU A 144 -12.85 -6.85 4.91
CA GLU A 144 -12.96 -8.23 4.41
C GLU A 144 -13.59 -8.25 3.03
N SER A 145 -14.75 -7.59 2.87
CA SER A 145 -15.47 -7.48 1.61
C SER A 145 -14.64 -6.80 0.52
N LEU A 146 -13.86 -5.77 0.88
CA LEU A 146 -12.96 -5.11 -0.07
C LEU A 146 -11.82 -6.06 -0.49
N TRP A 147 -11.24 -6.80 0.45
CA TRP A 147 -10.21 -7.78 0.15
C TRP A 147 -10.72 -8.88 -0.77
N GLU A 148 -11.89 -9.45 -0.47
CA GLU A 148 -12.54 -10.47 -1.30
C GLU A 148 -12.84 -9.95 -2.71
N PHE A 149 -13.31 -8.71 -2.83
CA PHE A 149 -13.53 -8.07 -4.12
C PHE A 149 -12.23 -7.99 -4.94
N ILE A 150 -11.15 -7.47 -4.36
CA ILE A 150 -9.85 -7.35 -5.02
C ILE A 150 -9.34 -8.73 -5.46
N ARG A 151 -9.39 -9.72 -4.56
CA ARG A 151 -9.00 -11.10 -4.84
C ARG A 151 -9.77 -11.67 -6.04
N ASN A 152 -11.10 -11.60 -6.00
CA ASN A 152 -11.95 -12.17 -7.04
C ASN A 152 -11.72 -11.50 -8.40
N LEU A 153 -11.51 -10.18 -8.42
CA LEU A 153 -11.25 -9.45 -9.65
C LEU A 153 -9.87 -9.77 -10.22
N GLU A 154 -8.81 -9.79 -9.40
CA GLU A 154 -7.47 -10.18 -9.86
C GLU A 154 -7.40 -11.64 -10.35
N GLU A 155 -8.17 -12.55 -9.74
CA GLU A 155 -8.32 -13.92 -10.24
C GLU A 155 -8.96 -13.95 -11.62
N LYS A 156 -10.02 -13.15 -11.87
CA LYS A 156 -10.66 -13.05 -13.19
C LYS A 156 -9.75 -12.42 -14.25
N MET A 157 -8.97 -11.40 -13.87
CA MET A 157 -8.02 -10.74 -14.78
C MET A 157 -6.90 -11.66 -15.26
N ALA A 158 -6.61 -12.76 -14.54
CA ALA A 158 -5.59 -13.72 -14.94
C ALA A 158 -6.02 -14.63 -16.12
N PHE A 159 -7.30 -14.57 -16.53
CA PHE A 159 -7.86 -15.35 -17.64
C PHE A 159 -8.06 -14.53 -18.92
N HIS A 160 -7.56 -13.29 -18.96
CA HIS A 160 -7.60 -12.38 -20.11
C HIS A 160 -6.19 -11.94 -20.49
#